data_AF-A0A183J051-F1
#
_entry.id   AF-A0A183J051-F1
#
_cell.length_a   1.000
_cell.length_b   1.000
_cell.length_c   1.000
_cell.angle_alpha   90.00
_cell.angle_beta   90.00
_cell.angle_gamma   90.00
#
_symmetry.space_group_name_H-M   'P 1'
#
loop_
_entity.id
_entity.type
_entity.pdbx_description
1 polymer ?
#
loop_
_entity_poly.entity_id
_entity_poly.type
_entity_poly.pdbx_seq_one_letter_code
_entity_poly.pdbx_strand_id
1 'polypeptide(L)'
;MCYNCMTISTSSVQNGDEKSSRLIDEEEVRRLLERRPLSTTELVAKFKPRCVGMKKNEIVQRLADILKRLKPEQSRRNSVLYFSLVKK
;
A
#
# COMPACT_ATOMS: atom_id res chain seq x y z
N MET A 1 9.08 16.91 -16.74
CA MET A 1 8.47 15.66 -17.24
C MET A 1 7.22 15.37 -16.42
N CYS A 2 6.05 15.64 -16.97
CA CYS A 2 4.77 15.39 -16.31
C CYS A 2 4.49 13.88 -16.42
N TYR A 3 4.52 13.17 -15.29
CA TYR A 3 4.21 11.75 -15.29
C TYR A 3 2.70 11.55 -15.45
N ASN A 4 2.34 11.25 -16.70
CA ASN A 4 1.22 10.45 -17.18
C ASN A 4 0.10 10.14 -16.17
N CYS A 5 -1.03 10.80 -16.42
CA CYS A 5 -2.36 10.24 -16.22
C CYS A 5 -2.44 8.90 -16.97
N MET A 6 -2.33 7.79 -16.25
CA MET A 6 -2.71 6.48 -16.78
C MET A 6 -4.07 6.14 -16.21
N THR A 7 -5.05 6.24 -17.09
CA THR A 7 -6.41 5.72 -16.97
C THR A 7 -6.40 4.31 -16.37
N ILE A 8 -7.13 4.09 -15.28
CA ILE A 8 -7.46 2.75 -14.82
C ILE A 8 -8.92 2.52 -15.16
N SER A 9 -9.15 1.75 -16.22
CA SER A 9 -10.39 1.01 -16.41
C SER A 9 -10.52 0.05 -15.24
N THR A 10 -11.37 0.39 -14.27
CA THR A 10 -11.69 -0.49 -13.14
C THR A 10 -12.85 -1.40 -13.55
N SER A 11 -12.52 -2.59 -14.01
CA SER A 11 -13.44 -3.74 -14.00
C SER A 11 -12.80 -4.86 -13.19
N SER A 12 -13.04 -4.83 -11.87
CA SER A 12 -13.11 -6.06 -11.07
C SER A 12 -13.82 -5.81 -9.73
N VAL A 13 -15.04 -6.34 -9.69
CA VAL A 13 -15.65 -7.10 -8.59
C VAL A 13 -15.40 -6.56 -7.19
N GLN A 14 -16.41 -5.82 -6.71
CA GLN A 14 -16.65 -5.55 -5.30
C GLN A 14 -16.97 -6.89 -4.60
N ASN A 15 -16.14 -7.29 -3.65
CA ASN A 15 -16.54 -8.19 -2.58
C ASN A 15 -16.58 -7.36 -1.28
N GLY A 16 -17.70 -7.46 -0.56
CA GLY A 16 -18.15 -6.48 0.43
C GLY A 16 -17.24 -6.35 1.65
N ASP A 17 -17.02 -5.09 2.05
CA ASP A 17 -17.30 -4.56 3.39
C ASP A 17 -16.98 -3.05 3.40
N GLU A 18 -18.04 -2.26 3.54
CA GLU A 18 -18.01 -0.80 3.47
C GLU A 18 -17.62 -0.17 4.82
N LYS A 19 -16.42 0.42 4.90
CA LYS A 19 -16.20 1.73 5.57
C LYS A 19 -14.81 2.31 5.25
N SER A 20 -14.75 3.27 4.32
CA SER A 20 -13.57 4.12 4.05
C SER A 20 -12.32 3.40 3.51
N SER A 21 -12.52 2.48 2.56
CA SER A 21 -11.45 1.65 1.95
C SER A 21 -11.01 2.09 0.55
N ARG A 22 -11.68 3.05 -0.11
CA ARG A 22 -11.43 3.39 -1.52
C ARG A 22 -10.20 4.27 -1.79
N LEU A 23 -9.40 4.60 -0.78
CA LEU A 23 -8.22 5.50 -0.93
C LEU A 23 -6.88 4.79 -0.70
N ILE A 24 -6.87 3.69 0.05
CA ILE A 24 -5.67 2.88 0.31
C ILE A 24 -6.05 1.43 0.05
N ASP A 25 -5.85 1.00 -1.19
CA ASP A 25 -6.20 -0.34 -1.63
C ASP A 25 -5.16 -1.36 -1.15
N GLU A 26 -5.64 -2.40 -0.46
CA GLU A 26 -4.84 -3.55 -0.02
C GLU A 26 -4.18 -4.26 -1.21
N GLU A 27 -4.85 -4.28 -2.36
CA GLU A 27 -4.36 -4.89 -3.59
C GLU A 27 -3.14 -4.15 -4.16
N GLU A 28 -3.11 -2.82 -4.07
CA GLU A 28 -1.95 -2.05 -4.50
C GLU A 28 -0.77 -2.24 -3.53
N VAL A 29 -1.03 -2.30 -2.21
CA VAL A 29 0.01 -2.63 -1.22
C VAL A 29 0.60 -4.02 -1.50
N ARG A 30 -0.25 -5.02 -1.76
CA ARG A 30 0.17 -6.37 -2.13
C ARG A 30 1.05 -6.37 -3.38
N ARG A 31 0.59 -5.73 -4.46
CA ARG A 31 1.28 -5.64 -5.74
C ARG A 31 2.65 -4.95 -5.62
N LEU A 32 2.75 -3.94 -4.75
CA LEU A 32 4.00 -3.24 -4.49
C LEU A 32 5.01 -4.15 -3.78
N LEU A 33 4.58 -4.87 -2.74
CA LEU A 33 5.42 -5.78 -1.96
C LEU A 33 5.87 -7.02 -2.74
N GLU A 34 5.09 -7.47 -3.73
CA GLU A 34 5.48 -8.56 -4.65
C GLU A 34 6.55 -8.10 -5.67
N ARG A 35 6.56 -6.81 -6.05
CA ARG A 35 7.52 -6.28 -7.04
C ARG A 35 8.90 -6.03 -6.45
N ARG A 36 8.95 -5.37 -5.29
CA ARG A 36 10.20 -5.00 -4.63
C ARG A 36 9.97 -4.95 -3.11
N PRO A 37 10.98 -5.27 -2.31
CA PRO A 37 10.92 -5.03 -0.88
C PRO A 37 10.78 -3.52 -0.61
N LEU A 38 9.81 -3.15 0.23
CA LEU A 38 9.47 -1.75 0.53
C LEU A 38 9.41 -1.51 2.02
N SER A 39 9.79 -0.31 2.44
CA SER A 39 9.69 0.13 3.83
C SER A 39 8.37 0.87 4.12
N THR A 40 7.98 0.97 5.39
CA THR A 40 6.76 1.72 5.78
C THR A 40 6.82 3.19 5.37
N THR A 41 8.00 3.80 5.41
CA THR A 41 8.20 5.21 4.99
C THR A 41 7.93 5.38 3.51
N GLU A 42 8.35 4.42 2.68
CA GLU A 42 8.09 4.42 1.25
C GLU A 42 6.62 4.16 0.92
N LEU A 43 5.97 3.24 1.64
CA LEU A 43 4.53 3.02 1.51
C LEU A 43 3.76 4.33 1.78
N VAL A 44 4.05 5.01 2.89
CA VAL A 44 3.41 6.30 3.22
C VAL A 44 3.67 7.34 2.13
N ALA A 45 4.89 7.43 1.60
CA ALA A 45 5.24 8.38 0.55
C ALA A 45 4.45 8.14 -0.76
N LYS A 46 4.12 6.89 -1.09
CA LYS A 46 3.33 6.53 -2.28
C LYS A 46 1.85 6.91 -2.16
N PHE A 47 1.26 6.76 -0.97
CA PHE A 47 -0.15 7.08 -0.72
C PHE A 47 -0.39 8.55 -0.38
N LYS A 48 0.62 9.28 0.11
CA LYS A 48 0.55 10.72 0.40
C LYS A 48 0.01 11.60 -0.76
N PRO A 49 0.47 11.47 -2.02
CA PRO A 49 -0.07 12.25 -3.13
C PRO A 49 -1.47 11.81 -3.59
N ARG A 50 -1.92 10.60 -3.21
CA ARG A 50 -3.25 10.07 -3.56
C ARG A 50 -4.31 10.47 -2.52
N CYS A 51 -3.89 10.70 -1.27
CA CYS A 51 -4.77 11.01 -0.15
C CYS A 51 -4.66 12.49 0.28
N VAL A 52 -4.94 13.42 -0.64
CA VAL A 52 -4.80 14.89 -0.43
C VAL A 52 -5.70 15.46 0.69
N GLY A 53 -6.61 14.65 1.26
CA GLY A 53 -7.48 15.05 2.39
C GLY A 53 -7.25 14.31 3.71
N MET A 54 -6.31 13.36 3.79
CA MET A 54 -6.09 12.55 5.00
C MET A 54 -4.84 12.98 5.78
N LYS A 55 -4.92 12.88 7.11
CA LYS A 55 -3.75 13.08 7.98
C LYS A 55 -2.78 11.91 7.81
N LYS A 56 -1.47 12.18 7.88
CA LYS A 56 -0.41 11.15 7.82
C LYS A 56 -0.68 9.99 8.81
N ASN A 57 -1.16 10.30 10.01
CA ASN A 57 -1.45 9.29 11.02
C ASN A 57 -2.54 8.31 10.59
N GLU A 58 -3.58 8.81 9.91
CA GLU A 58 -4.67 7.99 9.41
C GLU A 58 -4.19 7.06 8.29
N ILE A 59 -3.36 7.57 7.38
CA ILE A 59 -2.72 6.78 6.32
C ILE A 59 -1.86 5.66 6.94
N VAL A 60 -1.06 5.99 7.95
CA VAL A 60 -0.20 5.00 8.65
C VAL A 60 -1.05 3.96 9.37
N GLN A 61 -2.15 4.35 10.03
CA GLN A 61 -3.05 3.41 10.70
C GLN A 61 -3.67 2.43 9.70
N ARG A 62 -4.19 2.92 8.58
CA ARG A 62 -4.76 2.09 7.52
C ARG A 62 -3.73 1.14 6.92
N LEU A 63 -2.53 1.64 6.62
CA LEU A 63 -1.42 0.80 6.15
C LEU A 63 -1.05 -0.27 7.19
N ALA A 64 -1.01 0.07 8.48
CA ALA A 64 -0.71 -0.88 9.54
C ALA A 64 -1.76 -2.01 9.60
N ASP A 65 -3.05 -1.68 9.46
CA ASP A 65 -4.11 -2.69 9.45
C ASP A 65 -4.03 -3.60 8.21
N ILE A 66 -3.71 -3.06 7.04
CA ILE A 66 -3.46 -3.84 5.82
C ILE A 66 -2.24 -4.76 5.99
N LEU A 67 -1.13 -4.25 6.53
CA LEU A 67 0.08 -5.04 6.78
C LEU A 67 -0.17 -6.18 7.78
N LYS A 68 -0.99 -5.95 8.82
CA LYS A 68 -1.39 -7.01 9.77
C LYS A 68 -2.19 -8.12 9.10
N ARG A 69 -3.06 -7.78 8.15
CA ARG A 69 -3.88 -8.75 7.40
C ARG A 69 -3.04 -9.57 6.42
N LEU A 70 -2.16 -8.90 5.66
CA LEU A 70 -1.31 -9.54 4.67
C LEU A 70 -0.17 -10.37 5.28
N LYS A 71 0.24 -10.09 6.53
CA LYS A 71 1.41 -10.69 7.22
C LYS A 71 2.62 -10.90 6.27
N PRO A 72 3.12 -9.83 5.65
CA PRO A 72 4.24 -9.94 4.72
C PRO A 72 5.53 -10.38 5.44
N GLU A 73 6.46 -10.97 4.67
CA GLU A 73 7.79 -11.30 5.19
C GLU A 73 8.52 -10.01 5.58
N GLN A 74 9.13 -10.04 6.76
CA GLN A 74 9.90 -8.92 7.29
C GLN A 74 11.37 -9.19 7.11
N SER A 75 12.05 -8.37 6.31
CA SER A 75 13.49 -8.45 6.09
C SER A 75 14.14 -7.18 6.61
N ARG A 76 15.13 -7.34 7.50
CA ARG A 76 15.93 -6.21 7.98
C ARG A 76 17.20 -6.13 7.15
N ARG A 77 17.39 -5.02 6.43
CA ARG A 77 18.61 -4.74 5.66
C ARG A 77 19.15 -3.38 6.05
N ASN A 78 20.45 -3.30 6.35
CA ASN A 78 21.15 -2.05 6.70
C ASN A 78 20.39 -1.24 7.77
N SER A 79 19.94 -1.93 8.83
CA SER A 79 19.15 -1.36 9.95
C SER A 79 17.74 -0.87 9.61
N VAL A 80 17.33 -0.89 8.33
CA VAL A 80 15.97 -0.54 7.87
C VAL A 80 15.11 -1.81 7.75
N LEU A 81 13.84 -1.70 8.15
CA LEU A 81 12.85 -2.76 8.03
C LEU A 81 12.15 -2.67 6.68
N TYR A 82 12.20 -3.76 5.91
CA TYR A 82 11.51 -3.91 4.65
C TYR A 82 10.47 -5.02 4.76
N PHE A 83 9.39 -4.85 4.00
CA PHE A 83 8.34 -5.83 3.83
C PHE A 83 8.41 -6.35 2.39
N SER A 84 8.26 -7.65 2.21
CA SER A 84 8.18 -8.28 0.89
C SER A 84 7.20 -9.45 0.91
N LEU A 85 6.56 -9.70 -0.23
CA LEU A 85 5.75 -10.90 -0.45
C LEU A 85 6.52 -11.82 -1.40
N VAL A 86 7.38 -12.66 -0.84
CA VAL A 86 7.98 -13.77 -1.58
C VAL A 86 6.96 -14.92 -1.53
N LYS A 87 6.23 -15.15 -2.63
CA LYS A 87 5.44 -16.38 -2.76
C LYS A 87 6.44 -17.56 -2.76
N LYS A 88 6.35 -18.42 -1.75
CA LYS A 88 6.95 -19.75 -1.79
C LYS A 88 6.12 -20.68 -2.64
#